data_AF-A0A2D6E204-F1
#
_entry.id   AF-A0A2D6E204-F1
#
_cell.length_a   1.000
_cell.length_b   1.000
_cell.length_c   1.000
_cell.angle_alpha   90.00
_cell.angle_beta   90.00
_cell.angle_gamma   90.00
#
_symmetry.space_group_name_H-M   'P 1'
#
loop_
_entity.id
_entity.type
_entity.pdbx_description
1 polymer ?
#
loop_
_entity_poly.entity_id
_entity_poly.type
_entity_poly.pdbx_seq_one_letter_code
_entity_poly.pdbx_strand_id
1 'polypeptide(L)'
;MKRKGKTVLTVGFLLLILIITNGCGCFYYLKESPAHKAMRMQGYELCHLESCGPQALSDAFKEFDMDEAPFDIGKEIQDLDRIYYRNLLSLAHHDFTRITCPPELLKYIKHRGFKVKTVTSINDINEGDVALVLLRGHSDIRDWHYIVYPTYSKEEIMGYFGDSTVFKKAYILTR
;
A
#
# COMPACT_ATOMS: atom_id res chain seq x y z
N MET A 1 -21.10 39.56 -21.38
CA MET A 1 -20.14 38.73 -20.60
C MET A 1 -20.87 37.91 -19.52
N LYS A 2 -21.54 36.79 -19.87
CA LYS A 2 -22.27 35.92 -18.91
C LYS A 2 -22.43 34.49 -19.52
N ARG A 3 -21.37 33.68 -19.49
CA ARG A 3 -21.45 32.25 -19.91
C ARG A 3 -20.60 31.27 -19.06
N LYS A 4 -19.92 31.74 -18.01
CA LYS A 4 -19.04 30.87 -17.19
C LYS A 4 -19.76 30.11 -16.06
N GLY A 5 -20.95 30.54 -15.64
CA GLY A 5 -21.62 29.96 -14.45
C GLY A 5 -22.38 28.64 -14.69
N LYS A 6 -22.95 28.42 -15.89
CA LYS A 6 -23.73 27.19 -16.16
C LYS A 6 -22.83 25.97 -16.37
N THR A 7 -21.73 26.13 -17.11
CA THR A 7 -20.82 25.03 -17.47
C THR A 7 -20.12 24.42 -16.25
N VAL A 8 -19.72 25.23 -15.27
CA VAL A 8 -19.07 24.74 -14.04
C VAL A 8 -20.03 23.93 -13.17
N LEU A 9 -21.29 24.37 -13.08
CA LEU A 9 -22.32 23.66 -12.31
C LEU A 9 -22.66 22.29 -12.94
N THR A 10 -22.70 22.22 -14.28
CA THR A 10 -22.98 20.97 -15.00
C THR A 10 -21.82 19.96 -14.90
N VAL A 11 -20.57 20.43 -14.95
CA VAL A 11 -19.38 19.57 -14.79
C VAL A 11 -19.25 19.04 -13.36
N GLY A 12 -19.51 19.87 -12.34
CA GLY A 12 -19.50 19.44 -10.94
C GLY A 12 -20.58 18.39 -10.65
N PHE A 13 -21.77 18.54 -11.24
CA PHE A 13 -22.87 17.59 -11.08
C PHE A 13 -22.59 16.23 -11.77
N LEU A 14 -21.95 16.25 -12.95
CA LEU A 14 -21.52 15.04 -13.65
C LEU A 14 -20.42 14.28 -12.89
N LEU A 15 -19.45 14.99 -12.30
CA LEU A 15 -18.43 14.41 -11.43
C LEU A 15 -19.05 13.76 -10.19
N LEU A 16 -20.03 14.41 -9.57
CA LEU A 16 -20.76 13.86 -8.42
C LEU A 16 -21.53 12.58 -8.79
N ILE A 17 -22.22 12.57 -9.93
CA ILE A 17 -22.91 11.36 -10.43
C ILE A 17 -21.92 10.24 -10.71
N LEU A 18 -20.76 10.53 -11.31
CA LEU A 18 -19.71 9.54 -11.58
C LEU A 18 -19.14 8.93 -10.29
N ILE A 19 -18.93 9.75 -9.25
CA ILE A 19 -18.48 9.30 -7.93
C ILE A 19 -19.55 8.44 -7.24
N ILE A 20 -20.83 8.84 -7.32
CA ILE A 20 -21.94 8.10 -6.70
C ILE A 20 -22.23 6.78 -7.44
N THR A 21 -22.06 6.74 -8.77
CA THR A 21 -22.38 5.56 -9.59
C THR A 21 -21.25 4.54 -9.68
N ASN A 22 -19.99 4.93 -9.47
CA ASN A 22 -18.84 4.02 -9.58
C ASN A 22 -18.06 3.86 -8.26
N GLY A 23 -18.22 4.77 -7.29
CA GLY A 23 -17.53 4.72 -6.00
C GLY A 23 -18.37 3.98 -4.94
N CYS A 24 -18.05 2.72 -4.68
CA CYS A 24 -18.65 1.96 -3.58
C CYS A 24 -18.05 2.31 -2.20
N GLY A 25 -16.98 3.10 -2.16
CA GLY A 25 -16.24 3.44 -0.95
C GLY A 25 -17.06 4.12 0.14
N CYS A 26 -17.95 5.06 -0.24
CA CYS A 26 -18.82 5.75 0.72
C CYS A 26 -19.80 4.79 1.42
N PHE A 27 -20.27 3.75 0.71
CA PHE A 27 -21.20 2.75 1.26
C PHE A 27 -20.49 1.77 2.19
N TYR A 28 -19.19 1.54 2.01
CA TYR A 28 -18.40 0.71 2.92
C TYR A 28 -18.48 1.27 4.35
N TYR A 29 -18.23 2.57 4.53
CA TYR A 29 -18.24 3.19 5.86
C TYR A 29 -19.62 3.21 6.54
N LEU A 30 -20.71 3.04 5.79
CA LEU A 30 -22.05 2.86 6.36
C LEU A 30 -22.29 1.43 6.88
N LYS A 31 -21.53 0.45 6.38
CA LYS A 31 -21.65 -0.97 6.69
C LYS A 31 -20.38 -1.54 7.36
N GLU A 32 -19.47 -0.67 7.78
CA GLU A 32 -18.19 -1.08 8.37
C GLU A 32 -18.40 -1.87 9.67
N SER A 33 -17.49 -2.80 9.97
CA SER A 33 -17.58 -3.58 11.20
C SER A 33 -17.28 -2.70 12.44
N PRO A 34 -17.73 -3.10 13.64
CA PRO A 34 -17.42 -2.37 14.88
C PRO A 34 -15.91 -2.20 15.11
N ALA A 35 -15.09 -3.19 14.72
CA ALA A 35 -13.64 -3.12 14.82
C ALA A 35 -13.04 -2.06 13.88
N HIS A 36 -13.46 -2.03 12.60
CA HIS A 36 -13.04 -0.99 11.65
C HIS A 36 -13.42 0.41 12.16
N LYS A 37 -14.67 0.56 12.63
CA LYS A 37 -15.15 1.82 13.19
C LYS A 37 -14.33 2.27 14.40
N ALA A 38 -14.01 1.36 15.32
CA ALA A 38 -13.23 1.66 16.51
C ALA A 38 -11.80 2.14 16.18
N MET A 39 -11.14 1.53 15.18
CA MET A 39 -9.82 1.98 14.72
C MET A 39 -9.90 3.32 13.98
N ARG A 40 -10.91 3.49 13.12
CA ARG A 40 -11.12 4.74 12.39
C ARG A 40 -11.40 5.92 13.32
N MET A 41 -12.12 5.69 14.42
CA MET A 41 -12.32 6.68 15.48
C MET A 41 -11.02 7.09 16.18
N GLN A 42 -9.98 6.26 16.12
CA GLN A 42 -8.63 6.57 16.61
C GLN A 42 -7.73 7.21 15.53
N GLY A 43 -8.24 7.42 14.31
CA GLY A 43 -7.50 8.00 13.19
C GLY A 43 -6.80 6.98 12.30
N TYR A 44 -7.03 5.68 12.50
CA TYR A 44 -6.37 4.61 11.75
C TYR A 44 -7.31 3.84 10.83
N GLU A 45 -6.83 3.47 9.66
CA GLU A 45 -7.54 2.57 8.74
C GLU A 45 -7.08 1.13 9.00
N LEU A 46 -7.97 0.30 9.57
CA LEU A 46 -7.65 -1.08 9.99
C LEU A 46 -7.16 -1.94 8.83
N CYS A 47 -7.80 -1.80 7.66
CA CYS A 47 -7.38 -2.47 6.43
C CYS A 47 -5.92 -2.21 6.04
N HIS A 48 -5.37 -1.04 6.38
CA HIS A 48 -3.98 -0.74 6.14
C HIS A 48 -3.06 -1.37 7.21
N LEU A 49 -3.49 -1.35 8.48
CA LEU A 49 -2.74 -1.96 9.58
C LEU A 49 -2.50 -3.46 9.35
N GLU A 50 -3.46 -4.12 8.73
CA GLU A 50 -3.43 -5.55 8.41
C GLU A 50 -2.95 -5.87 6.99
N SER A 51 -2.35 -4.90 6.29
CA SER A 51 -1.93 -5.08 4.91
C SER A 51 -0.60 -5.84 4.76
N CYS A 52 -0.27 -6.24 3.53
CA CYS A 52 0.99 -6.96 3.25
C CYS A 52 2.25 -6.10 3.44
N GLY A 53 2.15 -4.76 3.36
CA GLY A 53 3.29 -3.87 3.49
C GLY A 53 3.95 -3.91 4.88
N PRO A 54 3.20 -3.69 5.98
CA PRO A 54 3.72 -3.81 7.34
C PRO A 54 4.22 -5.22 7.65
N GLN A 55 3.55 -6.26 7.15
CA GLN A 55 4.01 -7.64 7.30
C GLN A 55 5.38 -7.84 6.64
N ALA A 56 5.53 -7.43 5.38
CA ALA A 56 6.80 -7.53 4.67
C ALA A 56 7.91 -6.68 5.32
N LEU A 57 7.58 -5.54 5.93
CA LEU A 57 8.56 -4.77 6.69
C LEU A 57 9.01 -5.50 7.95
N SER A 58 8.07 -6.07 8.72
CA SER A 58 8.38 -6.91 9.87
C SER A 58 9.32 -8.05 9.48
N ASP A 59 9.02 -8.75 8.38
CA ASP A 59 9.83 -9.89 7.95
C ASP A 59 11.22 -9.44 7.46
N ALA A 60 11.32 -8.32 6.73
CA ALA A 60 12.61 -7.74 6.36
C ALA A 60 13.42 -7.27 7.58
N PHE A 61 12.77 -6.77 8.62
CA PHE A 61 13.44 -6.28 9.83
C PHE A 61 14.00 -7.42 10.69
N LYS A 62 13.37 -8.59 10.68
CA LYS A 62 13.91 -9.78 11.36
C LYS A 62 15.27 -10.20 10.81
N GLU A 63 15.51 -10.01 9.50
CA GLU A 63 16.83 -10.25 8.88
C GLU A 63 17.93 -9.28 9.38
N PHE A 64 17.54 -8.22 10.10
CA PHE A 64 18.44 -7.28 10.77
C PHE A 64 18.37 -7.36 12.31
N ASP A 65 17.89 -8.49 12.85
CA ASP A 65 17.71 -8.73 14.29
C ASP A 65 16.78 -7.69 14.97
N MET A 66 15.80 -7.17 14.22
CA MET A 66 14.77 -6.27 14.73
C MET A 66 13.44 -7.00 14.76
N ASP A 67 12.84 -7.11 15.94
CA ASP A 67 11.50 -7.67 16.12
C ASP A 67 10.50 -6.52 16.30
N GLU A 68 9.70 -6.28 15.27
CA GLU A 68 8.66 -5.26 15.26
C GLU A 68 7.34 -5.88 14.79
N ALA A 69 6.27 -5.67 15.54
CA ALA A 69 4.98 -6.23 15.19
C ALA A 69 4.40 -5.52 13.94
N PRO A 70 3.91 -6.27 12.93
CA PRO A 70 3.33 -5.68 11.72
C PRO A 70 2.25 -4.62 11.99
N PHE A 71 1.43 -4.83 13.03
CA PHE A 71 0.39 -3.89 13.39
C PHE A 71 0.95 -2.54 13.85
N ASP A 72 2.03 -2.55 14.64
CA ASP A 72 2.69 -1.34 15.14
C ASP A 72 3.42 -0.62 14.00
N ILE A 73 4.09 -1.36 13.10
CA ILE A 73 4.65 -0.82 11.86
C ILE A 73 3.57 -0.12 11.04
N GLY A 74 2.41 -0.78 10.85
CA GLY A 74 1.29 -0.21 10.09
C GLY A 74 0.73 1.06 10.70
N LYS A 75 0.74 1.15 12.04
CA LYS A 75 0.31 2.34 12.79
C LYS A 75 1.29 3.48 12.59
N GLU A 76 2.59 3.22 12.77
CA GLU A 76 3.63 4.23 12.57
C GLU A 76 3.71 4.73 11.12
N ILE A 77 3.47 3.85 10.13
CA ILE A 77 3.37 4.30 8.73
C ILE A 77 2.26 5.33 8.56
N GLN A 78 1.08 5.10 9.17
CA GLN A 78 -0.03 6.05 9.10
C GLN A 78 0.27 7.34 9.88
N ASP A 79 0.94 7.24 11.04
CA ASP A 79 1.36 8.41 11.84
C ASP A 79 2.41 9.26 11.09
N LEU A 80 3.31 8.62 10.35
CA LEU A 80 4.31 9.30 9.54
C LEU A 80 3.71 9.91 8.29
N ASP A 81 2.66 9.32 7.70
CA ASP A 81 2.10 9.84 6.47
C ASP A 81 1.38 11.18 6.69
N ARG A 82 1.69 12.14 5.80
CA ARG A 82 1.10 13.49 5.84
C ARG A 82 0.12 13.71 4.69
N ILE A 83 -0.01 12.73 3.79
CA ILE A 83 -0.75 12.89 2.54
C ILE A 83 -2.07 12.12 2.65
N TYR A 84 -3.18 12.85 2.69
CA TYR A 84 -4.54 12.28 2.75
C TYR A 84 -5.02 11.63 1.44
N TYR A 85 -4.11 11.22 0.55
CA TYR A 85 -4.48 10.65 -0.75
C TYR A 85 -5.26 9.34 -0.58
N ARG A 86 -5.03 8.60 0.51
CA ARG A 86 -5.81 7.42 0.88
C ARG A 86 -7.30 7.72 1.05
N ASN A 87 -7.64 8.84 1.69
CA ASN A 87 -9.04 9.24 1.84
C ASN A 87 -9.67 9.54 0.49
N LEU A 88 -8.91 10.11 -0.45
CA LEU A 88 -9.41 10.37 -1.79
C LEU A 88 -9.58 9.08 -2.59
N LEU A 89 -8.62 8.15 -2.49
CA LEU A 89 -8.67 6.86 -3.18
C LEU A 89 -9.73 5.92 -2.58
N SER A 90 -9.96 5.99 -1.26
CA SER A 90 -10.96 5.17 -0.59
C SER A 90 -12.38 5.52 -1.03
N LEU A 91 -12.63 6.78 -1.41
CA LEU A 91 -13.90 7.21 -2.02
C LEU A 91 -14.14 6.53 -3.38
N ALA A 92 -13.08 6.29 -4.15
CA ALA A 92 -13.18 5.59 -5.42
C ALA A 92 -13.33 4.07 -5.22
N HIS A 93 -12.51 3.47 -4.35
CA HIS A 93 -12.62 2.06 -3.98
C HIS A 93 -11.98 1.81 -2.61
N HIS A 94 -12.72 1.25 -1.65
CA HIS A 94 -12.21 1.05 -0.28
C HIS A 94 -10.98 0.13 -0.25
N ASP A 95 -10.87 -0.85 -1.14
CA ASP A 95 -9.70 -1.76 -1.19
C ASP A 95 -8.36 -1.05 -1.45
N PHE A 96 -8.34 0.19 -1.96
CA PHE A 96 -7.08 0.97 -2.03
C PHE A 96 -6.49 1.25 -0.64
N THR A 97 -7.30 1.26 0.41
CA THR A 97 -6.82 1.41 1.78
C THR A 97 -5.96 0.25 2.25
N ARG A 98 -6.12 -0.93 1.63
CA ARG A 98 -5.39 -2.17 1.97
C ARG A 98 -3.98 -2.21 1.42
N ILE A 99 -3.54 -1.18 0.68
CA ILE A 99 -2.23 -1.14 0.04
C ILE A 99 -1.32 -0.18 0.81
N THR A 100 -0.10 -0.62 1.11
CA THR A 100 0.99 0.28 1.53
C THR A 100 1.70 0.78 0.29
N CYS A 101 1.57 2.07 -0.01
CA CYS A 101 2.15 2.59 -1.23
C CYS A 101 3.66 2.77 -1.06
N PRO A 102 4.45 2.63 -2.15
CA PRO A 102 5.90 2.80 -2.10
C PRO A 102 6.40 4.06 -1.39
N PRO A 103 5.81 5.26 -1.55
CA PRO A 103 6.30 6.45 -0.88
C PRO A 103 6.27 6.35 0.65
N GLU A 104 5.25 5.71 1.22
CA GLU A 104 5.09 5.58 2.67
C GLU A 104 6.02 4.50 3.21
N LEU A 105 6.08 3.37 2.51
CA LEU A 105 7.00 2.28 2.80
C LEU A 105 8.45 2.81 2.85
N LEU A 106 8.87 3.53 1.81
CA LEU A 106 10.21 4.12 1.73
C LEU A 106 10.45 5.20 2.79
N LYS A 107 9.43 5.99 3.12
CA LYS A 107 9.52 6.99 4.19
C LYS A 107 9.76 6.33 5.54
N TYR A 108 9.01 5.27 5.83
CA TYR A 108 9.15 4.50 7.06
C TYR A 108 10.51 3.79 7.15
N ILE A 109 10.95 3.11 6.09
CA ILE A 109 12.28 2.46 6.02
C ILE A 109 13.40 3.47 6.30
N LYS A 110 13.34 4.66 5.68
CA LYS A 110 14.32 5.73 5.92
C LYS A 110 14.23 6.30 7.33
N HIS A 111 13.04 6.39 7.91
CA HIS A 111 12.84 6.83 9.29
C HIS A 111 13.51 5.87 10.29
N ARG A 112 13.53 4.57 9.98
CA ARG A 112 14.26 3.54 10.73
C ARG A 112 15.79 3.53 10.46
N GLY A 113 16.31 4.48 9.69
CA GLY A 113 17.75 4.66 9.48
C GLY A 113 18.34 3.81 8.35
N PHE A 114 17.52 3.10 7.58
CA PHE A 114 18.00 2.32 6.45
C PHE A 114 18.22 3.16 5.19
N LYS A 115 19.26 2.80 4.44
CA LYS A 115 19.45 3.21 3.05
C LYS A 115 18.72 2.22 2.14
N VAL A 116 18.17 2.73 1.04
CA VAL A 116 17.43 1.93 0.08
C VAL A 116 18.02 2.08 -1.31
N LYS A 117 18.35 0.96 -1.94
CA LYS A 117 18.67 0.87 -3.36
C LYS A 117 17.50 0.23 -4.10
N THR A 118 16.93 0.95 -5.07
CA THR A 118 15.85 0.40 -5.90
C THR A 118 16.43 -0.33 -7.11
N VAL A 119 15.94 -1.54 -7.39
CA VAL A 119 16.28 -2.32 -8.58
C VAL A 119 15.02 -2.71 -9.34
N THR A 120 15.15 -2.90 -10.65
CA THR A 120 14.04 -3.21 -11.57
C THR A 120 14.09 -4.63 -12.14
N SER A 121 15.10 -5.41 -11.77
CA SER A 121 15.22 -6.83 -12.10
C SER A 121 15.44 -7.65 -10.85
N ILE A 122 14.84 -8.84 -10.78
CA ILE A 122 15.08 -9.80 -9.69
C ILE A 122 16.53 -10.33 -9.69
N ASN A 123 17.19 -10.29 -10.84
CA ASN A 123 18.59 -10.72 -10.98
C ASN A 123 19.57 -9.73 -10.34
N ASP A 124 19.13 -8.50 -10.06
CA ASP A 124 19.97 -7.47 -9.41
C ASP A 124 19.99 -7.62 -7.88
N ILE A 125 19.18 -8.52 -7.32
CA ILE A 125 19.18 -8.90 -5.91
C ILE A 125 20.22 -10.01 -5.73
N ASN A 126 21.24 -9.80 -4.91
CA ASN A 126 22.34 -10.74 -4.72
C ASN A 126 22.16 -11.57 -3.45
N GLU A 127 22.92 -12.65 -3.33
CA GLU A 127 22.99 -13.41 -2.09
C GLU A 127 23.47 -12.51 -0.93
N GLY A 128 22.78 -12.59 0.20
CA GLY A 128 23.03 -11.74 1.37
C GLY A 128 22.34 -10.37 1.33
N ASP A 129 21.71 -9.97 0.22
CA ASP A 129 20.84 -8.80 0.21
C ASP A 129 19.55 -9.09 1.01
N VAL A 130 19.02 -8.06 1.68
CA VAL A 130 17.64 -8.06 2.21
C VAL A 130 16.81 -7.11 1.36
N ALA A 131 15.74 -7.61 0.74
CA ALA A 131 14.97 -6.82 -0.21
C ALA A 131 13.46 -6.98 -0.04
N LEU A 132 12.73 -5.85 -0.01
CA LEU A 132 11.29 -5.85 -0.21
C LEU A 132 10.98 -5.83 -1.71
N VAL A 133 10.35 -6.89 -2.20
CA VAL A 133 10.00 -7.09 -3.61
C VAL A 133 8.53 -6.77 -3.82
N LEU A 134 8.25 -5.87 -4.77
CA LEU A 134 6.90 -5.52 -5.18
C LEU A 134 6.51 -6.34 -6.41
N LEU A 135 5.43 -7.12 -6.26
CA LEU A 135 4.85 -7.96 -7.28
C LEU A 135 3.47 -7.45 -7.69
N ARG A 136 3.06 -7.80 -8.92
CA ARG A 136 1.70 -7.64 -9.40
C ARG A 136 1.19 -8.92 -10.04
N GLY A 137 -0.05 -9.32 -9.75
CA GLY A 137 -0.76 -10.43 -10.38
C GLY A 137 -1.62 -10.01 -11.60
N HIS A 138 -2.86 -10.50 -11.64
CA HIS A 138 -3.75 -10.59 -12.81
C HIS A 138 -4.38 -9.25 -13.26
N SER A 139 -3.87 -8.12 -12.75
CA SER A 139 -4.30 -6.73 -13.04
C SER A 139 -5.47 -6.19 -12.20
N ASP A 140 -5.90 -6.89 -11.15
CA ASP A 140 -6.76 -6.29 -10.12
C ASP A 140 -5.94 -5.32 -9.24
N ILE A 141 -6.60 -4.28 -8.69
CA ILE A 141 -5.99 -3.38 -7.69
C ILE A 141 -5.57 -4.16 -6.44
N ARG A 142 -6.23 -5.29 -6.18
CA ARG A 142 -5.96 -6.18 -5.04
C ARG A 142 -4.77 -7.10 -5.28
N ASP A 143 -4.32 -7.24 -6.52
CA ASP A 143 -3.23 -8.14 -6.90
C ASP A 143 -1.86 -7.47 -6.80
N TRP A 144 -1.65 -6.62 -5.79
CA TRP A 144 -0.34 -6.06 -5.47
C TRP A 144 0.14 -6.64 -4.16
N HIS A 145 1.41 -7.05 -4.12
CA HIS A 145 1.95 -7.73 -2.95
C HIS A 145 3.41 -7.36 -2.71
N TYR A 146 3.77 -7.20 -1.44
CA TYR A 146 5.16 -7.14 -1.00
C TYR A 146 5.58 -8.48 -0.43
N ILE A 147 6.71 -8.98 -0.89
CA ILE A 147 7.35 -10.20 -0.40
C ILE A 147 8.82 -9.94 -0.14
N VAL A 148 9.43 -10.67 0.80
CA VAL A 148 10.79 -10.37 1.28
C VAL A 148 11.77 -11.44 0.82
N TYR A 149 12.91 -11.00 0.30
CA TYR A 149 14.11 -11.82 0.17
C TYR A 149 15.08 -11.49 1.33
N PRO A 150 15.75 -12.48 1.96
CA PRO A 150 15.79 -13.91 1.63
C PRO A 150 14.73 -14.77 2.33
N THR A 151 13.81 -14.18 3.10
CA THR A 151 12.70 -14.90 3.75
C THR A 151 11.96 -15.84 2.80
N TYR A 152 11.81 -15.42 1.54
CA TYR A 152 11.41 -16.25 0.41
C TYR A 152 12.52 -16.30 -0.64
N SER A 153 12.70 -17.46 -1.25
CA SER A 153 13.61 -17.66 -2.39
C SER A 153 13.15 -16.88 -3.63
N LYS A 154 14.06 -16.64 -4.58
CA LYS A 154 13.70 -15.94 -5.83
C LYS A 154 12.66 -16.71 -6.63
N GLU A 155 12.71 -18.04 -6.58
CA GLU A 155 11.77 -18.95 -7.22
C GLU A 155 10.36 -18.80 -6.62
N GLU A 156 10.25 -18.78 -5.29
CA GLU A 156 8.97 -18.55 -4.60
C GLU A 156 8.41 -17.15 -4.89
N ILE A 157 9.28 -16.13 -4.90
CA ILE A 157 8.90 -14.75 -5.23
C ILE A 157 8.34 -14.67 -6.66
N MET A 158 9.02 -15.30 -7.63
CA MET A 158 8.56 -15.29 -9.03
C MET A 158 7.36 -16.21 -9.28
N GLY A 159 7.07 -17.13 -8.36
CA GLY A 159 5.91 -18.02 -8.40
C GLY A 159 4.70 -17.55 -7.61
N TYR A 160 4.76 -16.40 -6.92
CA TYR A 160 3.76 -16.01 -5.90
C TYR A 160 2.30 -16.00 -6.41
N PHE A 161 2.06 -15.48 -7.62
CA PHE A 161 0.77 -15.48 -8.32
C PHE A 161 0.72 -16.50 -9.47
N GLY A 162 1.60 -17.51 -9.46
CA GLY A 162 1.80 -18.44 -10.58
C GLY A 162 2.28 -17.71 -11.84
N ASP A 163 1.76 -18.13 -12.99
CA ASP A 163 2.13 -17.59 -14.32
C ASP A 163 1.83 -16.09 -14.50
N SER A 164 0.97 -15.53 -13.64
CA SER A 164 0.61 -14.11 -13.67
C SER A 164 1.52 -13.23 -12.82
N THR A 165 2.56 -13.79 -12.20
CA THR A 165 3.48 -13.03 -11.35
C THR A 165 4.32 -12.08 -12.18
N VAL A 166 4.17 -10.78 -11.93
CA VAL A 166 4.98 -9.75 -12.56
C VAL A 166 5.80 -9.03 -11.52
N PHE A 167 7.13 -9.21 -11.58
CA PHE A 167 8.08 -8.39 -10.84
C PHE A 167 7.98 -6.93 -11.29
N LYS A 168 7.83 -6.00 -10.33
CA LYS A 168 7.76 -4.57 -10.63
C LYS A 168 9.04 -3.84 -10.25
N LYS A 169 9.56 -4.12 -9.07
CA LYS A 169 10.79 -3.54 -8.50
C LYS A 169 11.08 -4.19 -7.16
N ALA A 170 12.31 -4.05 -6.70
CA ALA A 170 12.68 -4.37 -5.33
C ALA A 170 13.41 -3.20 -4.68
N TYR A 171 13.33 -3.15 -3.36
CA TYR A 171 14.01 -2.18 -2.50
C TYR A 171 14.99 -2.95 -1.64
N ILE A 172 16.28 -2.87 -1.96
CA ILE A 172 17.35 -3.50 -1.19
C ILE A 172 17.68 -2.58 -0.02
N LEU A 173 17.65 -3.13 1.19
CA LEU A 173 17.86 -2.44 2.45
C LEU A 173 19.30 -2.62 2.91
N THR A 174 19.92 -1.54 3.34
CA THR A 174 21.28 -1.54 3.93
C THR A 174 21.32 -0.56 5.10
N ARG A 175 22.18 -0.81 6.08
CA ARG A 175 22.48 0.14 7.17
C ARG A 175 23.72 0.96 6.81
#